data_AF-A8YFP8-F1
#
_entry.id   AF-A8YFP8-F1
#
_cell.length_a   1.000
_cell.length_b   1.000
_cell.length_c   1.000
_cell.angle_alpha   90.00
_cell.angle_beta   90.00
_cell.angle_gamma   90.00
#
_symmetry.space_group_name_H-M   'P 1'
#
loop_
_entity.id
_entity.type
_entity.pdbx_description
1 polymer ?
#
loop_
_entity_poly.entity_id
_entity_poly.type
_entity_poly.pdbx_seq_one_letter_code
_entity_poly.pdbx_strand_id
1 'polypeptide(L)' 'MKDSLHLLRFIEDLLIEEDGQSLSDIQRHIIEELLNGKTYKEIADSYGYDEKHIGDVSRNKRLFGNCYANN' A
#
# COMPACT_ATOMS: atom_id res chain seq x y z
N MET A 1 -11.43 -11.73 10.91
CA MET A 1 -10.10 -11.20 10.53
C MET A 1 -9.17 -12.33 10.06
N LYS A 2 -9.56 -13.11 9.04
CA LYS A 2 -8.64 -14.05 8.35
C LYS A 2 -8.36 -13.64 6.90
N ASP A 3 -9.09 -12.65 6.39
CA ASP A 3 -9.16 -12.38 4.96
C ASP A 3 -8.10 -11.36 4.48
N SER A 4 -7.63 -10.47 5.36
CA SER A 4 -6.63 -9.44 5.02
C SER A 4 -5.26 -10.01 4.67
N LEU A 5 -4.83 -11.10 5.33
CA LEU A 5 -3.56 -11.78 5.03
C LEU A 5 -3.57 -12.51 3.68
N HIS A 6 -4.71 -13.10 3.31
CA HIS A 6 -4.86 -13.71 1.98
C HIS A 6 -4.87 -12.65 0.88
N LEU A 7 -5.53 -11.52 1.12
CA LEU A 7 -5.58 -10.42 0.17
C LEU A 7 -4.21 -9.75 0.01
N LEU A 8 -3.43 -9.59 1.08
CA LEU A 8 -2.06 -9.09 1.01
C LEU A 8 -1.18 -10.01 0.14
N ARG A 9 -1.21 -11.33 0.38
CA ARG A 9 -0.46 -12.30 -0.41
C ARG A 9 -0.84 -12.25 -1.89
N PHE A 10 -2.13 -12.15 -2.19
CA PHE A 10 -2.61 -12.01 -3.56
C PHE A 10 -2.07 -10.73 -4.23
N ILE A 11 -2.05 -9.59 -3.52
CA ILE A 11 -1.47 -8.34 -4.02
C ILE A 11 0.03 -8.50 -4.27
N GLU A 12 0.76 -9.20 -3.39
CA GLU A 12 2.19 -9.46 -3.60
C GLU A 12 2.47 -10.33 -4.82
N ASP A 13 1.72 -11.41 -4.99
CA ASP A 13 1.87 -12.30 -6.13
C ASP A 13 1.62 -11.54 -7.45
N LEU A 14 0.59 -10.70 -7.51
CA LEU A 14 0.32 -9.85 -8.68
C LEU A 14 1.46 -8.88 -9.00
N LEU A 15 2.06 -8.23 -7.99
CA LEU A 15 3.18 -7.29 -8.21
C LEU A 15 4.46 -8.00 -8.65
N ILE A 16 4.68 -9.22 -8.17
CA ILE A 16 5.81 -10.05 -8.61
C ILE A 16 5.58 -10.50 -10.06
N GLU A 17 4.35 -10.86 -10.44
CA GLU A 17 4.02 -11.22 -11.82
C GLU A 17 4.12 -10.05 -12.80
N GLU A 18 3.64 -8.85 -12.43
CA GLU A 18 3.69 -7.68 -13.30
C GLU A 18 5.10 -7.07 -13.42
N ASP A 19 5.77 -6.83 -12.28
CA ASP A 19 6.97 -6.00 -12.22
C ASP A 19 8.21 -6.77 -11.73
N GLY A 20 8.07 -8.03 -11.32
CA GLY A 20 9.15 -8.83 -10.74
C GLY A 20 9.63 -8.33 -9.37
N GLN A 21 8.87 -7.45 -8.72
CA GLN A 21 9.28 -6.77 -7.50
C GLN A 21 8.35 -7.06 -6.33
N SER A 22 8.91 -7.53 -5.22
CA SER A 22 8.19 -7.66 -3.96
C SER A 22 7.90 -6.30 -3.32
N LEU A 23 6.89 -6.26 -2.46
CA LEU A 23 6.64 -5.14 -1.57
C LEU A 23 7.81 -4.98 -0.59
N SER A 24 8.17 -3.74 -0.28
CA SER A 24 9.00 -3.44 0.89
C SER A 24 8.19 -3.55 2.17
N ASP A 25 8.85 -3.71 3.31
CA ASP A 25 8.17 -3.90 4.62
C ASP A 25 7.22 -2.74 4.96
N ILE A 26 7.61 -1.50 4.63
CA ILE A 26 6.74 -0.34 4.82
C ILE A 26 5.50 -0.38 3.92
N GLN A 27 5.64 -0.85 2.67
CA GLN A 27 4.50 -0.97 1.76
C GLN A 27 3.54 -2.07 2.21
N ARG A 28 4.07 -3.21 2.71
CA ARG A 28 3.25 -4.28 3.32
C ARG A 28 2.42 -3.74 4.46
N HIS A 29 3.05 -3.06 5.40
CA HIS A 29 2.36 -2.51 6.57
C HIS A 29 1.32 -1.46 6.21
N ILE A 30 1.61 -0.58 5.24
CA ILE A 30 0.62 0.38 4.75
C ILE A 30 -0.60 -0.36 4.16
N ILE A 31 -0.40 -1.37 3.31
CA ILE A 31 -1.50 -2.13 2.70
C ILE A 31 -2.30 -2.89 3.76
N GLU A 32 -1.64 -3.56 4.71
CA GLU A 32 -2.31 -4.26 5.81
C GLU A 32 -3.24 -3.33 6.60
N GLU A 33 -2.77 -2.13 6.93
CA GLU A 33 -3.52 -1.15 7.70
C GLU A 33 -4.68 -0.54 6.89
N LEU A 34 -4.48 -0.32 5.59
CA LEU A 34 -5.57 0.08 4.69
C LEU A 34 -6.64 -1.00 4.59
N LEU A 35 -6.25 -2.27 4.50
CA LEU A 35 -7.18 -3.40 4.48
C LEU A 35 -7.95 -3.54 5.80
N ASN A 36 -7.36 -3.09 6.92
CA ASN A 36 -8.03 -3.00 8.21
C ASN A 36 -8.89 -1.73 8.37
N GLY A 37 -8.98 -0.89 7.33
CA GLY A 37 -9.83 0.30 7.29
C GLY A 37 -9.22 1.56 7.89
N LYS A 38 -7.91 1.58 8.17
CA LYS A 38 -7.23 2.80 8.63
C LYS A 38 -7.05 3.80 7.50
N THR A 39 -7.11 5.08 7.83
CA THR A 39 -6.84 6.19 6.92
C THR A 39 -5.34 6.44 6.77
N TYR A 40 -4.93 7.11 5.68
CA TYR A 40 -3.51 7.50 5.50
C TYR A 40 -2.97 8.34 6.66
N LYS A 41 -3.82 9.19 7.25
CA LYS A 41 -3.46 9.99 8.42
C LYS A 41 -3.18 9.11 9.65
N GLU A 42 -4.06 8.16 9.96
CA GLU A 42 -3.86 7.26 11.11
C GLU A 42 -2.63 6.36 10.94
N ILE A 43 -2.34 5.95 9.70
CA ILE A 43 -1.12 5.19 9.37
C ILE A 43 0.10 6.09 9.55
N ALA A 44 0.08 7.31 9.01
CA ALA A 44 1.16 8.27 9.16
C ALA A 44 1.49 8.55 10.64
N ASP A 45 0.46 8.80 11.45
CA ASP A 45 0.58 9.01 12.89
C ASP A 45 1.13 7.75 13.61
N SER A 46 0.75 6.55 13.17
CA SER A 46 1.21 5.28 13.78
C SER A 46 2.69 4.98 13.51
N TYR A 47 3.20 5.37 12.34
CA TYR A 47 4.56 5.06 11.91
C TYR A 47 5.52 6.27 11.97
N GLY A 48 5.05 7.43 12.45
CA GLY A 48 5.86 8.65 12.57
C GLY A 48 6.21 9.28 11.22
N TYR A 49 5.40 9.04 10.20
CA TYR A 49 5.54 9.64 8.87
C TYR A 49 4.56 10.78 8.68
N ASP A 50 4.77 11.57 7.63
CA ASP A 50 3.75 12.50 7.16
C ASP A 50 2.73 11.80 6.23
N GLU A 51 1.49 12.28 6.21
CA GLU A 51 0.42 11.70 5.38
C GLU A 51 0.79 11.68 3.88
N LYS A 52 1.53 12.71 3.43
CA LYS A 52 1.98 12.83 2.05
C LYS A 52 2.94 11.71 1.68
N HIS A 53 3.83 11.32 2.60
CA HIS A 53 4.81 10.25 2.47
C HIS A 53 4.11 8.90 2.36
N ILE A 54 3.12 8.63 3.22
CA ILE A 54 2.27 7.42 3.11
C ILE A 54 1.59 7.37 1.74
N GLY A 55 1.04 8.49 1.27
CA GLY A 55 0.45 8.58 -0.06
C GLY A 55 1.47 8.34 -1.19
N ASP A 56 2.66 8.93 -1.10
CA ASP A 56 3.72 8.79 -2.12
C ASP A 56 4.22 7.35 -2.19
N VAL A 57 4.43 6.69 -1.05
CA VAL A 57 4.84 5.27 -0.97
C VAL A 57 3.75 4.35 -1.52
N SER A 58 2.48 4.64 -1.24
CA SER A 58 1.33 3.89 -1.77
C SER A 58 1.21 4.02 -3.30
N ARG A 59 1.56 5.19 -3.86
CA ARG A 59 1.51 5.46 -5.30
C ARG A 59 2.74 4.97 -6.08
N ASN A 60 3.89 4.82 -5.42
CA ASN A 60 5.18 4.48 -6.03
C ASN A 60 5.13 3.18 -6.87
N LYS A 61 4.23 2.25 -6.52
CA LYS A 61 4.07 0.94 -7.18
C LYS A 61 2.84 0.83 -8.08
N ARG A 62 2.17 1.94 -8.43
CA ARG A 62 0.86 1.94 -9.10
C ARG A 62 -0.26 1.14 -8.39
N LEU A 63 -0.02 0.65 -7.17
CA LEU A 63 -0.99 -0.10 -6.34
C LEU A 63 -2.38 0.54 -6.27
N PHE A 64 -2.44 1.87 -6.37
CA PHE A 64 -3.67 2.65 -6.38
C PHE A 64 -3.69 3.77 -7.45
N GLY A 65 -2.76 3.71 -8.41
CA GLY A 65 -2.40 4.83 -9.27
C GLY A 65 -2.87 4.68 -10.70
N ASN A 66 -4.15 4.94 -10.96
CA ASN A 66 -4.61 5.37 -12.28
C ASN A 66 -5.76 6.38 -12.20
N CYS A 67 -5.56 7.43 -11.41
CA CYS A 67 -6.33 8.68 -11.49
C CYS A 67 -5.29 9.81 -11.39
N TYR A 68 -5.36 10.80 -12.28
CA TYR A 68 -4.43 11.95 -12.42
C TYR A 68 -3.18 11.79 -13.29
N ALA A 69 -3.18 10.91 -14.29
CA ALA A 69 -2.33 11.10 -15.47
C ALA A 69 -3.06 11.97 -16.52
N ASN A 70 -3.30 13.25 -16.19
CA ASN A 70 -3.52 14.35 -17.13
C ASN A 70 -3.76 15.65 -16.34
N ASN A 71 -2.69 16.42 -16.17
CA ASN A 71 -2.70 17.87 -16.25
C ASN A 71 -1.33 18.32 -16.78
#